data_AF-A0A524A1V3-F1
#
_entry.id   AF-A0A524A1V3-F1
#
_cell.length_a   1.000
_cell.length_b   1.000
_cell.length_c   1.000
_cell.angle_alpha   90.00
_cell.angle_beta   90.00
_cell.angle_gamma   90.00
#
_symmetry.space_group_name_H-M   'P 1'
#
loop_
_entity.id
_entity.type
_entity.pdbx_description
1 polymer ?
#
loop_
_entity_poly.entity_id
_entity_poly.type
_entity_poly.pdbx_seq_one_letter_code
_entity_poly.pdbx_strand_id
1 'polypeptide(L)' 'MEEMESYYRPLTAMGLILILSGIILVMLPFIARHLPNLEKLPWILIWVYRKNGFYFVTSPLLIILSIISILLNLYGKNP' A
#
# COMPACT_ATOMS: atom_id res chain seq x y z
N MET A 1 -11.71 32.16 4.25
CA MET A 1 -11.41 31.60 2.90
C MET A 1 -9.99 31.03 2.83
N GLU A 2 -9.01 31.59 3.56
CA GLU A 2 -7.65 31.02 3.71
C GLU A 2 -7.61 29.62 4.37
N GLU A 3 -8.45 29.34 5.37
CA GLU A 3 -8.41 28.05 6.10
C GLU A 3 -8.78 26.85 5.23
N MET A 4 -9.66 27.05 4.25
CA MET A 4 -10.10 25.99 3.33
C MET A 4 -8.97 25.59 2.38
N GLU A 5 -8.23 26.54 1.80
CA GLU A 5 -7.05 26.26 0.95
C GLU A 5 -5.96 25.46 1.67
N SER A 6 -5.75 25.73 2.96
CA SER A 6 -4.77 24.99 3.78
C SER A 6 -5.15 23.52 3.98
N TYR A 7 -6.45 23.21 4.07
CA TYR A 7 -6.94 21.84 4.21
C TYR A 7 -6.99 21.06 2.89
N TYR A 8 -7.17 21.74 1.76
CA TYR A 8 -7.18 21.08 0.45
C TYR A 8 -5.82 20.50 0.09
N ARG A 9 -4.71 21.20 0.38
CA ARG A 9 -3.36 20.72 0.05
C ARG A 9 -3.01 19.33 0.62
N PRO A 10 -3.17 19.06 1.93
CA PRO A 10 -2.87 17.73 2.49
C PRO A 10 -3.85 16.67 1.98
N LEU A 11 -5.13 17.01 1.78
CA LEU A 11 -6.13 16.06 1.28
C LEU A 11 -5.86 15.66 -0.18
N THR A 12 -5.50 16.62 -1.03
CA THR A 12 -5.11 16.36 -2.42
C THR A 12 -3.81 15.58 -2.51
N ALA A 13 -2.81 15.91 -1.67
CA ALA A 13 -1.57 15.14 -1.59
C ALA A 13 -1.83 13.69 -1.16
N MET A 14 -2.69 13.48 -0.15
CA MET A 14 -3.08 12.16 0.33
C MET A 14 -3.85 11.38 -0.75
N GLY A 15 -4.76 12.04 -1.47
CA GLY A 15 -5.45 11.46 -2.63
C GLY A 15 -4.49 11.05 -3.75
N LEU A 16 -3.51 11.89 -4.06
CA LEU A 16 -2.48 11.59 -5.07
C LEU A 16 -1.63 10.38 -4.66
N ILE A 17 -1.21 10.30 -3.40
CA ILE A 17 -0.47 9.16 -2.85
C ILE A 17 -1.29 7.87 -2.95
N LEU A 18 -2.59 7.92 -2.64
CA LEU A 18 -3.49 6.77 -2.75
C LEU A 18 -3.66 6.32 -4.21
N ILE A 19 -3.81 7.25 -5.15
CA ILE A 19 -3.91 6.94 -6.59
C ILE A 19 -2.62 6.28 -7.07
N LEU A 20 -1.45 6.85 -6.74
CA LEU A 20 -0.16 6.29 -7.10
C LEU A 20 0.04 4.88 -6.49
N SER A 21 -0.32 4.70 -5.22
CA SER A 21 -0.30 3.41 -4.55
C SER A 21 -1.18 2.37 -5.26
N GLY A 22 -2.40 2.77 -5.66
CA GLY A 22 -3.30 1.91 -6.42
C GLY A 22 -2.71 1.48 -7.76
N ILE A 23 -2.08 2.39 -8.51
CA ILE A 23 -1.42 2.08 -9.78
C ILE A 23 -0.27 1.08 -9.58
N ILE A 24 0.56 1.29 -8.55
CA ILE A 24 1.67 0.39 -8.21
C ILE A 24 1.14 -1.00 -7.88
N LEU A 25 0.04 -1.08 -7.11
CA LEU A 25 -0.57 -2.35 -6.72
C LEU A 25 -1.13 -3.13 -7.93
N VAL A 26 -1.73 -2.42 -8.89
CA VAL A 26 -2.23 -3.01 -10.15
C VAL A 26 -1.07 -3.45 -11.06
N MET A 27 0.05 -2.74 -11.07
CA MET A 27 1.25 -3.12 -11.82
C MET A 27 2.05 -4.26 -11.18
N LEU A 28 1.91 -4.47 -9.87
CA LEU A 28 2.62 -5.50 -9.10
C LEU A 28 2.60 -6.91 -9.73
N PRO A 29 1.46 -7.47 -10.21
CA PRO A 29 1.45 -8.77 -10.88
C PRO A 29 2.23 -8.79 -12.20
N PHE A 30 2.34 -7.68 -12.92
CA PHE A 30 3.14 -7.60 -14.15
C PHE A 30 4.64 -7.62 -13.84
N ILE A 31 5.05 -6.94 -12.77
CA ILE A 31 6.42 -6.90 -12.26
C ILE A 31 6.81 -8.28 -11.72
N ALA A 32 5.92 -8.92 -10.94
CA ALA A 32 6.14 -10.28 -10.42
C ALA A 32 6.26 -11.35 -11.52
N ARG A 33 5.61 -11.15 -12.67
CA ARG A 33 5.74 -12.05 -13.83
C ARG A 33 7.10 -11.93 -14.55
N HIS A 34 7.71 -10.74 -14.57
CA HIS A 34 8.99 -10.50 -15.26
C HIS A 34 10.21 -10.75 -14.37
N LEU A 35 10.03 -10.75 -13.05
CA LEU A 35 11.10 -10.96 -12.08
C LEU A 35 10.86 -12.25 -11.26
N PRO A 36 11.09 -13.44 -11.85
CA PRO A 36 11.00 -14.70 -11.12
C PRO A 36 12.01 -14.82 -9.97
N ASN A 37 13.04 -13.95 -9.94
CA ASN A 37 14.03 -13.88 -8.85
C ASN A 37 13.54 -13.16 -7.57
N LEU A 38 12.27 -12.69 -7.51
CA LEU A 38 11.69 -12.14 -6.27
C LEU A 38 11.59 -13.18 -5.15
N GLU A 39 11.75 -14.47 -5.44
CA GLU A 39 11.86 -15.54 -4.43
C GLU A 39 13.06 -15.35 -3.48
N LYS A 40 14.06 -14.53 -3.85
CA LYS A 40 15.18 -14.17 -2.97
C LYS A 40 14.88 -13.02 -2.03
N LEU A 41 13.78 -12.29 -2.20
CA LEU A 41 13.40 -11.28 -1.23
C LEU A 41 12.84 -11.95 0.02
N PRO A 42 13.21 -11.47 1.22
CA PRO A 42 12.71 -12.03 2.46
C PRO A 42 11.18 -11.97 2.48
N TRP A 43 10.57 -13.11 2.80
CA TRP A 43 9.12 -13.34 2.95
C TRP A 43 8.36 -12.26 3.75
N ILE A 44 9.03 -11.53 4.63
CA ILE A 44 8.46 -10.40 5.40
C ILE A 44 8.08 -9.22 4.48
N LEU A 45 8.85 -8.98 3.42
CA LEU A 45 8.66 -7.85 2.51
C LEU A 45 7.64 -8.18 1.42
N ILE A 46 7.74 -9.38 0.82
CA ILE A 46 6.88 -9.78 -0.30
C ILE A 46 6.51 -11.25 -0.14
N TRP A 47 5.23 -11.51 0.09
CA TRP A 47 4.63 -12.82 0.02
C TRP A 47 4.03 -13.01 -1.38
N VAL A 48 4.67 -13.84 -2.19
CA VAL A 48 4.13 -14.24 -3.50
C VAL A 48 3.51 -15.63 -3.36
N TYR A 49 2.18 -15.71 -3.40
CA TYR A 49 1.48 -16.98 -3.50
C TYR A 49 1.18 -17.29 -4.98
N ARG A 50 1.76 -18.38 -5.47
CA ARG A 50 1.54 -18.88 -6.83
C ARG A 50 0.87 -20.24 -6.78
N LYS A 51 -0.40 -20.33 -7.20
CA LYS A 51 -1.11 -21.61 -7.35
C LYS A 51 -1.99 -21.57 -8.60
N ASN A 52 -1.81 -22.55 -9.48
CA ASN A 52 -2.63 -22.80 -10.68
C ASN A 52 -2.90 -21.56 -11.56
N GLY A 53 -1.87 -20.73 -11.79
CA GLY A 53 -1.99 -19.53 -12.63
C GLY A 53 -2.51 -18.28 -11.91
N PHE A 54 -2.90 -18.39 -10.64
CA PHE A 54 -3.20 -17.26 -9.77
C PHE A 54 -1.93 -16.71 -9.13
N TYR A 55 -1.70 -15.39 -9.28
CA TYR A 55 -0.58 -14.66 -8.70
C TYR A 55 -1.14 -13.72 -7.64
N PHE A 56 -1.00 -14.09 -6.37
CA PHE A 56 -1.40 -13.24 -5.26
C PHE A 56 -0.14 -12.70 -4.60
N VAL A 57 0.15 -11.43 -4.86
CA VAL A 57 1.30 -10.74 -4.27
C VAL A 57 0.79 -9.87 -3.14
N THR A 58 1.10 -10.24 -1.92
CA THR A 58 0.81 -9.44 -0.72
C THR A 58 2.11 -9.06 -0.05
N SER A 59 2.12 -7.91 0.62
CA SER A 59 3.22 -7.53 1.50
C SER A 59 2.72 -7.60 2.94
N PRO A 60 3.10 -8.65 3.71
CA PRO A 60 2.70 -8.79 5.12
C PRO A 60 3.03 -7.52 5.93
N LEU A 61 4.17 -6.89 5.63
CA LEU A 61 4.59 -5.63 6.24
C LEU A 61 3.62 -4.47 5.95
N LEU A 62 3.16 -4.31 4.71
CA LEU A 62 2.18 -3.26 4.36
C LEU A 62 0.84 -3.47 5.07
N ILE A 63 0.42 -4.73 5.24
CA ILE A 63 -0.81 -5.05 5.98
C ILE A 63 -0.66 -4.63 7.45
N ILE A 64 0.47 -4.97 8.08
CA ILE A 64 0.78 -4.58 9.46
C ILE A 64 0.82 -3.05 9.59
N LEU A 65 1.53 -2.35 8.69
CA LEU A 65 1.59 -0.88 8.69
C LEU A 65 0.22 -0.23 8.49
N SER A 66 -0.62 -0.79 7.63
CA SER A 66 -1.98 -0.32 7.40
C SER A 66 -2.83 -0.46 8.67
N ILE A 67 -2.78 -1.62 9.33
CA ILE A 67 -3.47 -1.86 10.60
C ILE A 67 -2.98 -0.89 11.68
N ILE A 68 -1.65 -0.71 11.83
CA ILE A 68 -1.07 0.24 12.78
C ILE A 68 -1.52 1.67 12.47
N SER A 69 -1.52 2.08 11.21
CA SER A 69 -1.98 3.41 10.81
C SER A 69 -3.45 3.64 11.13
N ILE A 70 -4.30 2.63 10.93
CA ILE A 70 -5.72 2.70 11.27
C ILE A 70 -5.88 2.79 12.79
N LEU A 71 -5.17 1.95 13.55
CA LEU A 71 -5.20 1.97 15.02
C LEU A 71 -4.73 3.32 15.58
N LEU A 72 -3.63 3.87 15.06
CA LEU A 72 -3.14 5.19 15.45
C LEU A 72 -4.12 6.30 15.09
N ASN A 73 -4.78 6.23 13.93
CA ASN A 73 -5.81 7.20 13.56
C ASN A 73 -7.04 7.11 14.47
N LEU A 74 -7.42 5.90 14.88
CA LEU A 74 -8.57 5.66 15.75
C LEU A 74 -8.30 6.09 17.20
N TYR A 75 -7.12 5.75 17.74
CA TYR A 75 -6.70 6.13 19.10
C TYR A 75 -6.26 7.60 19.20
N GLY A 76 -5.70 8.17 18.13
CA GLY A 76 -5.41 9.61 18.03
C GLY A 76 -6.65 10.47 17.89
N LYS A 77 -7.80 9.87 17.58
CA LYS A 77 -9.15 10.45 17.64
C LYS A 77 -9.84 10.19 18.99
N ASN A 78 -9.10 10.28 20.10
CA ASN A 78 -9.74 10.58 21.38
C ASN A 78 -9.92 12.12 21.45
N PRO A 79 -11.14 12.64 21.70
CA PRO A 79 -11.35 14.08 21.91
C PRO A 79 -10.60 14.60 23.14
#